data_AF-A0A8S0GZE9-F1
#
_entry.id   AF-A0A8S0GZE9-F1
#
_cell.length_a   1.000
_cell.length_b   1.000
_cell.length_c   1.000
_cell.angle_alpha   90.00
_cell.angle_beta   90.00
_cell.angle_gamma   90.00
#
_symmetry.space_group_name_H-M   'P 1'
#
loop_
_entity.id
_entity.type
_entity.pdbx_description
1 polymer ?
#
loop_
_entity_poly.entity_id
_entity_poly.type
_entity_poly.pdbx_seq_one_letter_code
_entity_poly.pdbx_strand_id
1 'polypeptide(L)' 'MDHQRKLYFFESALTPNTFWVDLKKIDFASTTGQVKKLDLGKGQSITYSGEVSGDFKVTPAFKFQGA' A
#
# COMPACT_ATOMS: atom_id res chain seq x y z
N MET A 1 -7.52 10.38 -1.30
CA MET A 1 -6.20 10.90 -1.69
C MET A 1 -6.04 12.31 -1.15
N ASP A 2 -4.97 12.58 -0.41
CA ASP A 2 -4.56 13.96 -0.11
C ASP A 2 -3.42 14.32 -1.09
N HIS A 3 -3.71 15.19 -2.05
CA HIS A 3 -2.77 15.56 -3.10
C HIS A 3 -1.65 16.47 -2.60
N GLN A 4 -1.94 17.36 -1.65
CA GLN A 4 -0.94 18.29 -1.10
C GLN A 4 0.06 17.55 -0.22
N ARG A 5 -0.45 16.68 0.66
CA ARG A 5 0.39 15.91 1.60
C ARG A 5 0.93 14.61 1.00
N LYS A 6 0.44 14.21 -0.17
CA LYS A 6 0.75 12.96 -0.88
C LYS A 6 0.44 11.72 -0.03
N LEU A 7 -0.76 11.68 0.55
CA LEU A 7 -1.24 10.55 1.35
C LEU A 7 -2.29 9.75 0.58
N TYR A 8 -2.08 8.43 0.49
CA TYR A 8 -3.08 7.49 -0.03
C TYR A 8 -3.82 6.85 1.14
N PHE A 9 -5.13 7.08 1.25
CA PHE A 9 -5.96 6.52 2.33
C PHE A 9 -6.71 5.30 1.83
N PHE A 10 -6.81 4.29 2.68
CA PHE A 10 -7.63 3.10 2.48
C PHE A 10 -8.54 2.89 3.68
N GLU A 11 -9.79 2.57 3.40
CA GLU A 11 -10.78 2.18 4.40
C GLU A 11 -11.54 0.97 3.87
N SER A 12 -11.64 -0.08 4.69
CA SER A 12 -12.48 -1.23 4.39
C SER A 12 -13.93 -0.94 4.77
N ALA A 13 -14.87 -1.20 3.86
CA ALA A 13 -16.31 -1.14 4.16
C ALA A 13 -16.81 -2.37 4.95
N LEU A 14 -16.01 -3.44 5.04
CA LEU A 14 -16.39 -4.72 5.65
C LEU A 14 -15.77 -4.94 7.03
N THR A 15 -14.65 -4.29 7.31
CA THR A 15 -13.90 -4.40 8.58
C THR A 15 -13.51 -3.01 9.04
N PRO A 16 -13.48 -2.71 10.36
CA PRO A 16 -13.01 -1.42 10.86
C PRO A 16 -11.48 -1.33 10.69
N ASN A 17 -11.03 -1.05 9.46
CA ASN A 17 -9.65 -1.04 9.03
C ASN A 17 -9.41 0.23 8.21
N THR A 18 -8.84 1.25 8.84
CA THR A 18 -8.51 2.54 8.23
C THR A 18 -7.02 2.81 8.39
N PHE A 19 -6.32 3.00 7.27
CA PHE A 19 -4.90 3.33 7.25
C PHE A 19 -4.56 4.23 6.07
N TRP A 20 -3.33 4.74 6.05
CA TRP A 20 -2.81 5.51 4.94
C TRP A 20 -1.35 5.21 4.66
N VAL A 21 -0.94 5.51 3.43
CA VAL A 21 0.44 5.41 2.95
C VAL A 21 0.95 6.81 2.70
N ASP A 22 2.05 7.18 3.35
CA ASP A 22 2.78 8.41 3.02
C ASP A 22 3.70 8.15 1.82
N LEU A 23 3.33 8.68 0.65
CA LEU A 23 4.10 8.49 -0.58
C LEU A 23 5.48 9.16 -0.53
N LYS A 24 5.72 10.10 0.40
CA LYS A 24 7.06 10.69 0.60
C LYS A 24 8.02 9.72 1.27
N LYS A 25 7.52 8.64 1.90
CA LYS A 25 8.33 7.60 2.56
C LYS A 25 8.65 6.40 1.66
N ILE A 26 8.20 6.43 0.39
CA ILE A 26 8.45 5.37 -0.58
C ILE A 26 9.49 5.83 -1.59
N ASP A 27 10.47 4.96 -1.86
CA ASP A 27 11.42 5.15 -2.95
C ASP A 27 10.82 4.71 -4.29
N PHE A 28 10.60 5.67 -5.18
CA PHE A 28 10.08 5.49 -6.53
C PHE A 28 11.16 5.67 -7.61
N ALA A 29 12.45 5.79 -7.25
CA ALA A 29 13.52 5.92 -8.21
C ALA A 29 13.63 4.66 -9.10
N SER A 30 13.91 4.83 -10.38
CA SER A 30 14.03 3.71 -11.32
C SER A 30 15.23 2.79 -11.05
N THR A 31 16.25 3.29 -10.34
CA THR A 31 17.50 2.59 -10.07
C THR A 31 17.51 1.85 -8.72
N THR A 32 16.82 2.37 -7.72
CA THR A 32 16.84 1.85 -6.33
C THR A 32 15.46 1.42 -5.83
N GLY A 33 14.39 1.88 -6.48
CA GLY A 33 13.03 1.53 -6.13
C GLY A 33 12.76 0.05 -6.33
N GLN A 34 12.00 -0.53 -5.40
CA GLN A 34 11.63 -1.95 -5.42
C GLN A 34 10.12 -2.08 -5.48
N VAL A 35 9.64 -3.09 -6.21
CA VAL A 35 8.23 -3.47 -6.14
C VAL A 35 7.94 -4.03 -4.75
N LYS A 36 6.95 -3.43 -4.08
CA LYS A 36 6.50 -3.86 -2.77
C LYS A 36 4.99 -4.04 -2.75
N LYS A 37 4.53 -4.93 -1.86
CA LYS A 37 3.13 -5.21 -1.62
C LYS A 37 2.83 -5.07 -0.12
N LEU A 38 1.71 -4.41 0.20
CA LEU A 38 1.06 -4.52 1.50
C LEU A 38 -0.02 -5.60 1.39
N ASP A 39 0.11 -6.68 2.17
CA ASP A 39 -0.85 -7.78 2.12
C ASP A 39 -2.04 -7.49 3.04
N LEU A 40 -3.24 -7.38 2.48
CA LEU A 40 -4.46 -7.13 3.26
C LEU A 40 -5.12 -8.44 3.75
N GLY A 41 -4.64 -9.59 3.30
CA GLY A 41 -5.24 -10.89 3.58
C GLY A 41 -6.56 -11.12 2.83
N LYS A 42 -7.09 -12.34 2.95
CA LYS A 42 -8.35 -12.73 2.30
C LYS A 42 -9.50 -11.90 2.87
N GLY A 43 -10.20 -11.17 2.00
CA GLY A 43 -11.30 -10.31 2.42
C GLY A 43 -10.87 -9.14 3.30
N GLN A 44 -9.61 -8.68 3.20
CA GLN A 44 -9.07 -7.56 3.97
C GLN A 44 -9.01 -7.84 5.49
N SER A 45 -8.83 -9.11 5.88
CA SER A 45 -8.82 -9.54 7.28
C SER A 45 -7.59 -9.09 8.08
N ILE A 46 -6.48 -8.75 7.43
CA ILE A 46 -5.31 -8.20 8.11
C ILE A 46 -5.60 -6.73 8.41
N THR A 47 -5.72 -6.43 9.69
CA THR A 47 -6.01 -5.07 10.17
C THR A 47 -4.73 -4.25 10.21
N TYR A 48 -4.79 -3.06 9.63
CA TYR A 48 -3.77 -2.03 9.78
C TYR A 48 -4.41 -0.79 10.40
N SER A 49 -3.57 0.08 10.94
CA SER A 49 -4.04 1.35 11.46
C SER A 49 -2.95 2.39 11.34
N GLY A 50 -3.32 3.61 11.00
CA GLY A 50 -2.34 4.69 10.94
C GLY A 50 -1.57 4.73 9.63
N GLU A 51 -0.31 5.12 9.72
CA GLU A 51 0.62 5.23 8.59
C GLU A 51 1.38 3.91 8.40
N VAL A 52 1.33 3.30 7.21
CA VAL A 52 1.78 1.91 6.99
C VAL A 52 2.85 1.74 5.89
N SER A 53 3.49 2.82 5.43
CA SER A 53 4.52 2.73 4.37
C SER A 53 5.67 1.76 4.70
N GLY A 54 5.97 1.57 5.98
CA GLY A 54 6.99 0.64 6.48
C GLY A 54 6.59 -0.85 6.42
N ASP A 55 5.29 -1.16 6.34
CA ASP A 55 4.78 -2.54 6.39
C ASP A 55 4.81 -3.24 5.02
N PHE A 56 5.12 -2.49 3.96
CA PHE A 56 5.27 -2.99 2.60
C PHE A 56 6.45 -3.95 2.49
N LYS A 57 6.20 -5.16 1.96
CA LYS A 57 7.22 -6.19 1.74
C LYS A 57 7.62 -6.25 0.28
N VAL A 58 8.91 -6.42 0.00
CA VAL A 58 9.41 -6.61 -1.37
C VAL A 58 8.72 -7.84 -1.97
N THR A 59 8.15 -7.70 -3.17
CA THR A 59 7.35 -8.74 -3.80
C THR A 59 7.44 -8.59 -5.33
N PRO A 60 7.49 -9.69 -6.10
CA PRO A 60 7.40 -9.61 -7.57
C PRO A 60 6.11 -8.89 -8.03
N ALA A 61 6.19 -8.16 -9.13
CA ALA A 61 5.01 -7.57 -9.74
C ALA A 61 4.02 -8.66 -10.17
N PHE A 62 2.72 -8.42 -9.99
CA PHE A 62 1.71 -9.36 -10.46
C PHE A 62 1.62 -9.30 -11.99
N LYS A 63 1.29 -10.45 -12.60
CA LYS A 63 1.01 -10.52 -14.04
C LYS A 63 -0.40 -10.03 -14.30
N PHE A 64 -0.56 -9.03 -15.17
CA PHE A 64 -1.87 -8.62 -15.67
C PHE A 64 -2.47 -9.74 -16.53
N GLN A 65 -3.78 -9.95 -16.41
CA GLN A 65 -4.50 -10.84 -17.32
C GLN A 65 -4.67 -10.15 -18.67
N GLY A 66 -4.34 -10.83 -19.77
CA GLY A 66 -4.49 -10.32 -21.14
C GLY A 66 -3.25 -9.66 -21.77
N ALA A 67 -2.08 -9.78 -21.14
CA ALA A 67 -0.78 -9.45 -21.74
C ALA A 67 -0.09 -10.69 -22.32
#